data_AF-A0A9N9TWU0-F1
#
_entry.id   AF-A0A9N9TWU0-F1
#
_cell.length_a   1.000
_cell.length_b   1.000
_cell.length_c   1.000
_cell.angle_alpha   90.00
_cell.angle_beta   90.00
_cell.angle_gamma   90.00
#
_symmetry.space_group_name_H-M   'P 1'
#
loop_
_entity.id
_entity.type
_entity.pdbx_description
1 polymer ?
#
loop_
_entity_poly.entity_id
_entity_poly.type
_entity_poly.pdbx_seq_one_letter_code
_entity_poly.pdbx_strand_id
1 'polypeptide(L)'
;MNLTTILTLTFSLVSLQICASKELLQDQIQECQSHPDSKLPDDVLYKVLGGEYADHPNMAGHIFCMYKKLNIMKENGEIVKDEVINNIRKTFHNDIVNMVAVSDYCTKNSTADTNVKTALNLYRCLFKYTNLAKELWNRGKQLQKVENECQANPSTAMNITQFLIELRSDTPELSTPLTNHILCFAKKSKMMNEDGKLDVSMIKEDLKLFGYPDNEIDNIGTKCVQEHIHDSKDTVHLKLFKCFSKYWHYLYIPSS
;
A
#
# COMPACT_ATOMS: atom_id res chain seq x y z
N MET A 1 32.75 31.43 7.39
CA MET A 1 32.16 30.45 6.45
C MET A 1 30.77 30.97 6.09
N ASN A 2 30.53 31.34 4.83
CA ASN A 2 29.25 31.93 4.42
C ASN A 2 28.15 30.86 4.37
N LEU A 3 26.96 31.19 4.88
CA LEU A 3 25.78 30.32 4.93
C LEU A 3 25.38 29.79 3.53
N THR A 4 25.68 30.57 2.48
CA THR A 4 25.49 30.20 1.07
C THR A 4 26.41 29.07 0.60
N THR A 5 27.62 28.93 1.16
CA THR A 5 28.56 27.86 0.79
C THR A 5 28.16 26.51 1.43
N ILE A 6 27.52 26.54 2.60
CA ILE A 6 27.01 25.33 3.28
C ILE A 6 25.77 24.79 2.56
N LEU A 7 24.90 25.66 2.02
CA LEU A 7 23.68 25.24 1.33
C LEU A 7 23.92 24.59 -0.05
N THR A 8 24.98 24.97 -0.76
CA THR A 8 25.33 24.36 -2.07
C THR A 8 26.03 23.00 -1.94
N LEU A 9 26.65 22.71 -0.78
CA LEU A 9 27.36 21.45 -0.53
C LEU A 9 26.42 20.31 -0.11
N THR A 10 25.24 20.61 0.44
CA THR A 10 24.27 19.57 0.82
C THR A 10 23.42 19.08 -0.35
N PHE A 11 23.11 19.93 -1.34
CA PHE A 11 22.35 19.54 -2.53
C PHE A 11 23.11 18.60 -3.49
N SER A 12 24.44 18.72 -3.57
CA SER A 12 25.27 17.86 -4.42
C SER A 12 25.50 16.45 -3.84
N LEU A 13 25.48 16.29 -2.52
CA LEU A 13 25.63 14.98 -1.86
C LEU A 13 24.40 14.08 -2.00
N VAL A 14 23.18 14.65 -1.97
CA VAL A 14 21.93 13.87 -2.10
C VAL A 14 21.77 13.31 -3.53
N SER A 15 22.21 14.06 -4.54
CA SER A 15 22.11 13.64 -5.95
C SER A 15 23.05 12.46 -6.27
N LEU A 16 24.23 12.40 -5.63
CA LEU A 16 25.21 11.32 -5.84
C LEU A 16 24.72 9.97 -5.31
N GLN A 17 23.98 9.97 -4.19
CA GLN A 17 23.60 8.76 -3.49
C GLN A 17 22.47 7.97 -4.19
N ILE A 18 21.61 8.65 -4.95
CA ILE A 18 20.56 8.03 -5.77
C ILE A 18 21.15 7.42 -7.05
N CYS A 19 22.23 8.00 -7.60
CA CYS A 19 22.91 7.44 -8.77
C CYS A 19 23.70 6.17 -8.43
N ALA A 20 24.45 6.19 -7.32
CA ALA A 20 25.27 5.04 -6.90
C ALA A 20 24.46 3.76 -6.63
N SER A 21 23.21 3.89 -6.14
CA SER A 21 22.35 2.72 -5.89
C SER A 21 21.81 2.09 -7.18
N LYS A 22 21.60 2.90 -8.23
CA LYS A 22 21.16 2.42 -9.54
C LYS A 22 22.26 1.68 -10.29
N GLU A 23 23.49 2.21 -10.27
CA GLU A 23 24.65 1.56 -10.91
C GLU A 23 24.94 0.20 -10.27
N LEU A 24 24.99 0.13 -8.93
CA LEU A 24 25.22 -1.13 -8.23
C LEU A 24 24.17 -2.19 -8.58
N LEU A 25 22.89 -1.81 -8.67
CA LEU A 25 21.84 -2.74 -9.05
C LEU A 25 21.96 -3.19 -10.51
N GLN A 26 22.35 -2.29 -11.43
CA GLN A 26 22.56 -2.62 -12.83
C GLN A 26 23.70 -3.62 -13.02
N ASP A 27 24.81 -3.45 -12.30
CA ASP A 27 25.93 -4.39 -12.35
C ASP A 27 25.52 -5.79 -11.88
N GLN A 28 24.77 -5.86 -10.77
CA GLN A 28 24.24 -7.13 -10.25
C GLN A 28 23.27 -7.80 -11.24
N ILE A 29 22.39 -7.02 -11.88
CA ILE A 29 21.50 -7.53 -12.93
C ILE A 29 22.30 -8.09 -14.10
N GLN A 30 23.29 -7.35 -14.60
CA GLN A 30 24.13 -7.78 -15.72
C GLN A 30 24.89 -9.07 -15.39
N GLU A 31 25.44 -9.17 -14.17
CA GLU A 31 26.09 -10.37 -13.70
C GLU A 31 25.12 -11.57 -13.71
N CYS A 32 23.92 -11.41 -13.15
CA CYS A 32 22.89 -12.46 -13.20
C CYS A 32 22.39 -12.76 -14.63
N GLN A 33 22.39 -11.79 -15.54
CA GLN A 33 22.03 -12.01 -16.96
C GLN A 33 23.14 -12.73 -17.75
N SER A 34 24.37 -12.76 -17.25
CA SER A 34 25.50 -13.45 -17.89
C SER A 34 25.41 -14.97 -17.77
N HIS A 35 24.66 -15.49 -16.80
CA HIS A 35 24.49 -16.93 -16.57
C HIS A 35 23.26 -17.47 -17.32
N PRO A 36 23.38 -18.56 -18.12
CA PRO A 36 22.28 -19.07 -18.95
C PRO A 36 21.01 -19.49 -18.18
N ASP A 37 21.15 -19.94 -16.94
CA ASP A 37 20.07 -20.41 -16.07
C ASP A 37 19.31 -19.29 -15.33
N SER A 38 19.89 -18.08 -15.29
CA SER A 38 19.25 -16.87 -14.76
C SER A 38 19.03 -15.77 -15.82
N LYS A 39 19.43 -16.03 -17.07
CA LYS A 39 19.18 -15.09 -18.17
C LYS A 39 17.69 -15.00 -18.46
N LEU A 40 17.16 -13.79 -18.47
CA LEU A 40 15.79 -13.48 -18.87
C LEU A 40 15.81 -12.81 -20.25
N PRO A 41 14.79 -13.03 -21.10
CA PRO A 41 14.54 -12.18 -22.25
C PRO A 41 14.42 -10.71 -21.81
N ASP A 42 14.90 -9.79 -22.64
CA ASP A 42 14.94 -8.36 -22.29
C ASP A 42 13.53 -7.82 -21.95
N ASP A 43 12.50 -8.24 -22.68
CA ASP A 43 11.11 -7.83 -22.42
C ASP A 43 10.58 -8.32 -21.06
N VAL A 44 10.97 -9.54 -20.64
CA VAL A 44 10.66 -10.09 -19.32
C VAL A 44 11.41 -9.32 -18.23
N LEU A 45 12.70 -9.04 -18.44
CA LEU A 45 13.51 -8.28 -17.49
C LEU A 45 12.94 -6.86 -17.30
N TYR A 46 12.60 -6.16 -18.38
CA TYR A 46 12.03 -4.82 -18.30
C TYR A 46 10.70 -4.78 -17.55
N LYS A 47 9.82 -5.78 -17.73
CA LYS A 47 8.58 -5.90 -16.93
C LYS A 47 8.89 -6.02 -15.44
N VAL A 48 9.79 -6.92 -15.06
CA VAL A 48 10.16 -7.12 -13.65
C VAL A 48 10.77 -5.86 -13.04
N LEU A 49 11.66 -5.17 -13.76
CA LEU A 49 12.24 -3.90 -13.31
C LEU A 49 11.22 -2.77 -13.24
N GLY A 50 10.16 -2.83 -14.05
CA GLY A 50 9.00 -1.94 -13.98
C GLY A 50 8.04 -2.23 -12.83
N GLY A 51 8.28 -3.30 -12.06
CA GLY A 51 7.38 -3.75 -11.00
C GLY A 51 6.15 -4.50 -11.53
N GLU A 52 6.25 -5.12 -12.71
CA GLU A 52 5.25 -6.02 -13.27
C GLU A 52 5.68 -7.48 -13.08
N TYR A 53 4.71 -8.36 -12.81
CA TYR A 53 4.98 -9.79 -12.73
C TYR A 53 5.08 -10.36 -14.14
N ALA A 54 6.11 -11.17 -14.39
CA ALA A 54 6.24 -11.96 -15.59
C ALA A 54 6.59 -13.40 -15.20
N ASP A 55 5.92 -14.37 -15.80
CA ASP A 55 6.26 -15.78 -15.60
C ASP A 55 7.25 -16.22 -16.69
N HIS A 56 8.37 -16.82 -16.29
CA HIS A 56 9.39 -17.29 -17.21
C HIS A 56 10.16 -18.47 -16.56
N PRO A 57 10.56 -19.50 -17.32
CA PRO A 57 11.27 -20.66 -16.77
C PRO A 57 12.54 -20.30 -15.99
N ASN A 58 13.28 -19.28 -16.45
CA ASN A 58 14.51 -18.81 -15.80
C ASN A 58 14.26 -17.78 -14.67
N MET A 59 13.01 -17.43 -14.36
CA MET A 59 12.70 -16.43 -13.33
C MET A 59 13.22 -16.85 -11.95
N ALA A 60 13.07 -18.13 -11.60
CA ALA A 60 13.55 -18.65 -10.32
C ALA A 60 15.07 -18.51 -10.16
N GLY A 61 15.83 -18.82 -11.21
CA GLY A 61 17.29 -18.65 -11.22
C GLY A 61 17.70 -17.19 -11.12
N HIS A 62 17.04 -16.30 -11.88
CA HIS A 62 17.29 -14.86 -11.83
C HIS A 62 17.06 -14.26 -10.45
N ILE A 63 15.90 -14.52 -9.85
CA ILE A 63 15.56 -14.03 -8.51
C ILE A 63 16.51 -14.57 -7.46
N PHE A 64 16.89 -15.86 -7.53
CA PHE A 64 17.87 -16.43 -6.60
C PHE A 64 19.25 -15.75 -6.71
N CYS A 65 19.73 -15.53 -7.93
CA CYS A 65 20.98 -14.79 -8.16
C CYS A 65 20.93 -13.38 -7.57
N MET A 66 19.85 -12.63 -7.84
CA MET A 66 19.66 -11.28 -7.32
C MET A 66 19.58 -11.27 -5.78
N TYR A 67 18.84 -12.21 -5.17
CA TYR A 67 18.74 -12.29 -3.70
C TYR A 67 20.06 -12.62 -3.02
N LYS A 68 20.92 -13.43 -3.64
CA LYS A 68 22.28 -13.63 -3.16
C LYS A 68 23.10 -12.34 -3.19
N LYS A 69 23.06 -11.62 -4.31
CA LYS A 69 23.82 -10.36 -4.49
C LYS A 69 23.37 -9.25 -3.54
N LEU A 70 22.09 -9.26 -3.17
CA LEU A 70 21.51 -8.35 -2.19
C LEU A 70 21.63 -8.85 -0.74
N ASN A 71 22.29 -9.99 -0.51
CA ASN A 71 22.40 -10.67 0.79
C ASN A 71 21.04 -11.03 1.44
N ILE A 72 19.96 -11.05 0.67
CA ILE A 72 18.63 -11.49 1.09
C ILE A 72 18.59 -13.01 1.32
N MET A 73 19.42 -13.75 0.59
CA MET A 73 19.48 -15.20 0.67
C MET A 73 20.93 -15.69 0.61
N LYS A 74 21.26 -16.70 1.41
CA LYS A 74 22.56 -17.37 1.37
C LYS A 74 22.64 -18.35 0.19
N GLU A 75 23.84 -18.85 -0.09
CA GLU A 75 24.11 -19.89 -1.10
C GLU A 75 23.23 -21.15 -0.93
N ASN A 76 22.96 -21.52 0.31
CA ASN A 76 22.13 -22.69 0.67
C ASN A 76 20.61 -22.40 0.64
N GLY A 77 20.18 -21.23 0.16
CA GLY A 77 18.75 -20.87 0.08
C GLY A 77 18.14 -20.34 1.37
N GLU A 78 18.91 -20.26 2.46
CA GLU A 78 18.44 -19.69 3.72
C GLU A 78 18.15 -18.18 3.56
N ILE A 79 16.94 -17.77 3.91
CA ILE A 79 16.51 -16.37 3.84
C ILE A 79 17.10 -15.59 5.02
N VAL A 80 17.83 -14.52 4.72
CA VAL A 80 18.35 -13.58 5.71
C VAL A 80 17.27 -12.53 5.99
N LYS A 81 16.41 -12.84 6.96
CA LYS A 81 15.21 -12.05 7.30
C LYS A 81 15.49 -10.55 7.50
N ASP A 82 16.55 -10.22 8.22
CA ASP A 82 16.90 -8.82 8.52
C ASP A 82 17.24 -8.04 7.24
N GLU A 83 17.88 -8.69 6.26
CA GLU A 83 18.16 -8.07 4.97
C GLU A 83 16.89 -7.88 4.13
N VAL A 84 15.92 -8.79 4.21
CA VAL A 84 14.59 -8.59 3.60
C VAL A 84 13.95 -7.29 4.14
N ILE A 85 13.90 -7.16 5.47
CA ILE A 85 13.31 -5.98 6.14
C ILE A 85 14.08 -4.71 5.76
N ASN A 86 15.42 -4.76 5.78
CA ASN A 86 16.25 -3.60 5.44
C ASN A 86 16.07 -3.16 3.98
N ASN A 87 16.01 -4.10 3.04
CA ASN A 87 15.79 -3.78 1.62
C ASN A 87 14.39 -3.18 1.38
N ILE A 88 13.37 -3.70 2.05
CA ILE A 88 12.00 -3.14 1.97
C ILE A 88 11.96 -1.73 2.56
N ARG A 89 12.56 -1.49 3.73
CA ARG A 89 12.63 -0.14 4.34
C ARG A 89 13.34 0.87 3.45
N LYS A 90 14.45 0.47 2.81
CA LYS A 90 15.18 1.32 1.85
C LYS A 90 14.33 1.68 0.64
N THR A 91 13.52 0.74 0.16
CA THR A 91 12.70 0.92 -1.05
C THR A 91 11.47 1.78 -0.78
N PHE A 92 10.85 1.64 0.38
CA PHE A 92 9.55 2.26 0.68
C PHE A 92 9.60 3.35 1.77
N HIS A 93 10.80 3.78 2.18
CA HIS A 93 11.02 4.89 3.11
C HIS A 93 10.24 4.84 4.44
N ASN A 94 9.86 3.62 4.90
CA ASN A 94 8.97 3.37 6.06
C ASN A 94 7.49 3.79 5.88
N ASP A 95 7.07 4.18 4.68
CA ASP A 95 5.72 4.70 4.41
C ASP A 95 4.64 3.61 4.30
N ILE A 96 5.01 2.34 4.48
CA ILE A 96 4.06 1.22 4.35
C ILE A 96 3.86 0.53 5.69
N VAL A 97 2.59 0.55 6.13
CA VAL A 97 2.10 -0.13 7.32
C VAL A 97 2.44 -1.63 7.24
N ASN A 98 3.09 -2.13 8.29
CA ASN A 98 3.35 -3.56 8.57
C ASN A 98 4.27 -4.31 7.60
N MET A 99 5.21 -3.65 6.93
CA MET A 99 6.21 -4.35 6.13
C MET A 99 7.06 -5.38 6.90
N VAL A 100 7.25 -5.18 8.22
CA VAL A 100 7.85 -6.20 9.09
C VAL A 100 6.98 -7.45 9.15
N ALA A 101 5.68 -7.32 9.42
CA ALA A 101 4.77 -8.46 9.47
C ALA A 101 4.65 -9.16 8.10
N VAL A 102 4.65 -8.41 7.00
CA VAL A 102 4.70 -8.96 5.64
C VAL A 102 6.00 -9.75 5.41
N SER A 103 7.14 -9.19 5.82
CA SER A 103 8.44 -9.88 5.71
C SER A 103 8.44 -11.17 6.52
N ASP A 104 7.97 -11.13 7.77
CA ASP A 104 7.83 -12.28 8.65
C ASP A 104 6.94 -13.37 8.05
N TYR A 105 5.80 -12.95 7.52
CA TYR A 105 4.86 -13.85 6.84
C TYR A 105 5.50 -14.48 5.60
N CYS A 106 6.10 -13.66 4.73
CA CYS A 106 6.67 -14.15 3.48
C CYS A 106 7.88 -15.05 3.72
N THR A 107 8.81 -14.65 4.60
CA THR A 107 9.97 -15.48 4.95
C THR A 107 9.55 -16.84 5.50
N LYS A 108 8.55 -16.89 6.39
CA LYS A 108 8.03 -18.15 6.98
C LYS A 108 7.36 -19.07 5.96
N ASN A 109 6.63 -18.52 4.98
CA ASN A 109 5.81 -19.29 4.05
C ASN A 109 6.46 -19.54 2.68
N SER A 110 7.74 -19.17 2.50
CA SER A 110 8.42 -19.28 1.20
C SER A 110 9.31 -20.51 1.05
N THR A 111 9.61 -21.24 2.12
CA THR A 111 10.49 -22.41 2.08
C THR A 111 9.94 -23.48 1.13
N ALA A 112 10.81 -23.99 0.26
CA ALA A 112 10.53 -25.06 -0.69
C ALA A 112 11.70 -26.05 -0.77
N ASP A 113 11.52 -27.13 -1.55
CA ASP A 113 12.51 -28.22 -1.68
C ASP A 113 13.85 -27.80 -2.32
N THR A 114 13.90 -26.64 -2.97
CA THR A 114 15.10 -26.14 -3.66
C THR A 114 15.25 -24.64 -3.44
N ASN A 115 16.50 -24.16 -3.37
CA ASN A 115 16.82 -22.74 -3.12
C ASN A 115 16.18 -21.80 -4.14
N VAL A 116 16.20 -22.16 -5.43
CA VAL A 116 15.58 -21.37 -6.51
C VAL A 116 14.06 -21.29 -6.37
N LYS A 117 13.38 -22.37 -5.95
CA LYS A 117 11.94 -22.33 -5.63
C LYS A 117 11.67 -21.47 -4.40
N THR A 118 12.50 -21.57 -3.36
CA THR A 118 12.37 -20.73 -2.16
C THR A 118 12.48 -19.24 -2.52
N ALA A 119 13.44 -18.88 -3.36
CA ALA A 119 13.62 -17.51 -3.84
C ALA A 119 12.41 -17.01 -4.64
N LEU A 120 11.89 -17.83 -5.56
CA LEU A 120 10.71 -17.48 -6.34
C LEU A 120 9.45 -17.33 -5.48
N ASN A 121 9.25 -18.20 -4.49
CA ASN A 121 8.13 -18.10 -3.55
C ASN A 121 8.22 -16.83 -2.71
N LEU A 122 9.41 -16.49 -2.21
CA LEU A 122 9.64 -15.25 -1.47
C LEU A 122 9.34 -14.03 -2.34
N TYR A 123 9.83 -14.02 -3.58
CA TYR A 123 9.54 -12.96 -4.54
C TYR A 123 8.05 -12.81 -4.81
N ARG A 124 7.34 -13.90 -5.12
CA ARG A 124 5.88 -13.87 -5.37
C ARG A 124 5.12 -13.33 -4.16
N CYS A 125 5.50 -13.75 -2.96
CA CYS A 125 4.89 -13.27 -1.74
C CYS A 125 5.12 -11.76 -1.55
N LEU A 126 6.37 -11.30 -1.59
CA LEU A 126 6.70 -9.89 -1.45
C LEU A 126 6.04 -9.04 -2.54
N PHE A 127 6.11 -9.49 -3.80
CA PHE A 127 5.53 -8.80 -4.95
C PHE A 127 4.02 -8.56 -4.81
N LYS A 128 3.27 -9.57 -4.31
CA LYS A 128 1.85 -9.43 -4.00
C LYS A 128 1.60 -8.25 -3.04
N TYR A 129 2.37 -8.15 -1.97
CA TYR A 129 2.20 -7.09 -0.98
C TYR A 129 2.74 -5.74 -1.42
N THR A 130 3.78 -5.69 -2.27
CA THR A 130 4.26 -4.41 -2.84
C THR A 130 3.26 -3.82 -3.81
N ASN A 131 2.58 -4.64 -4.61
CA ASN A 131 1.50 -4.16 -5.48
C ASN A 131 0.32 -3.67 -4.67
N LEU A 132 -0.10 -4.43 -3.66
CA LEU A 132 -1.14 -3.99 -2.74
C LEU A 132 -0.79 -2.65 -2.08
N ALA A 133 0.46 -2.48 -1.65
CA ALA A 133 0.92 -1.24 -1.06
C ALA A 133 0.98 -0.08 -2.06
N LYS A 134 1.36 -0.33 -3.32
CA LYS A 134 1.33 0.67 -4.40
C LYS A 134 -0.11 1.12 -4.69
N GLU A 135 -1.05 0.18 -4.73
CA GLU A 135 -2.47 0.48 -4.90
C GLU A 135 -3.01 1.27 -3.70
N LEU A 136 -2.72 0.85 -2.47
CA LEU A 136 -3.06 1.57 -1.23
C LEU A 136 -2.48 2.99 -1.21
N TRP A 137 -1.22 3.15 -1.62
CA TRP A 137 -0.57 4.46 -1.70
C TRP A 137 -1.24 5.38 -2.73
N ASN A 138 -1.54 4.85 -3.91
CA ASN A 138 -2.23 5.61 -4.95
C ASN A 138 -3.65 6.00 -4.52
N ARG A 139 -4.38 5.06 -3.89
CA ARG A 139 -5.69 5.33 -3.30
C ARG A 139 -5.60 6.36 -2.19
N GLY A 140 -4.62 6.25 -1.29
CA GLY A 140 -4.34 7.23 -0.23
C GLY A 140 -4.09 8.63 -0.77
N LYS A 141 -3.26 8.79 -1.82
CA LYS A 141 -3.05 10.09 -2.49
C LYS A 141 -4.34 10.64 -3.12
N GLN A 142 -5.17 9.77 -3.70
CA GLN A 142 -6.47 10.18 -4.24
C GLN A 142 -7.39 10.68 -3.12
N LEU A 143 -7.50 9.94 -2.02
CA LEU A 143 -8.33 10.31 -0.86
C LEU A 143 -7.80 11.57 -0.18
N GLN A 144 -6.48 11.76 -0.09
CA GLN A 144 -5.88 12.99 0.42
C GLN A 144 -6.22 14.20 -0.46
N LYS A 145 -6.24 14.02 -1.79
CA LYS A 145 -6.70 15.08 -2.70
C LYS A 145 -8.16 15.42 -2.44
N VAL A 146 -9.02 14.41 -2.28
CA VAL A 146 -10.44 14.59 -1.93
C VAL A 146 -10.59 15.33 -0.61
N GLU A 147 -9.83 14.93 0.42
CA GLU A 147 -9.81 15.58 1.72
C GLU A 147 -9.45 17.07 1.58
N ASN A 148 -8.37 17.38 0.86
CA ASN A 148 -7.97 18.77 0.62
C ASN A 148 -9.04 19.57 -0.12
N GLU A 149 -9.74 18.97 -1.10
CA GLU A 149 -10.86 19.62 -1.80
C GLU A 149 -12.03 19.91 -0.85
N CYS A 150 -12.37 18.98 0.05
CA CYS A 150 -13.44 19.18 1.03
C CYS A 150 -13.03 20.17 2.14
N GLN A 151 -11.77 20.20 2.55
CA GLN A 151 -11.25 21.16 3.52
C GLN A 151 -11.14 22.59 2.96
N ALA A 152 -10.97 22.74 1.64
CA ALA A 152 -10.89 24.04 1.00
C ALA A 152 -12.23 24.82 0.99
N ASN A 153 -13.37 24.13 1.16
CA ASN A 153 -14.68 24.77 1.25
C ASN A 153 -15.07 25.00 2.72
N PRO A 154 -15.29 26.25 3.17
CA PRO A 154 -15.61 26.55 4.57
C PRO A 154 -16.84 25.83 5.13
N SER A 155 -17.81 25.46 4.29
CA SER A 155 -19.02 24.73 4.71
C SER A 155 -18.80 23.24 4.98
N THR A 156 -17.68 22.69 4.50
CA THR A 156 -17.27 21.28 4.64
C THR A 156 -15.93 21.14 5.36
N ALA A 157 -15.25 22.24 5.66
CA ALA A 157 -14.00 22.25 6.40
C ALA A 157 -14.23 21.76 7.83
N MET A 158 -13.35 20.88 8.30
CA MET A 158 -13.48 20.29 9.63
C MET A 158 -12.14 20.03 10.29
N ASN A 159 -12.04 20.35 11.58
CA ASN A 159 -10.88 20.01 12.38
C ASN A 159 -10.84 18.50 12.65
N ILE A 160 -9.70 17.85 12.43
CA ILE A 160 -9.54 16.39 12.60
C ILE A 160 -9.85 15.91 14.03
N THR A 161 -9.52 16.70 15.05
CA THR A 161 -9.83 16.36 16.45
C THR A 161 -11.34 16.38 16.67
N GLN A 162 -12.03 17.42 16.18
CA GLN A 162 -13.49 17.50 16.27
C GLN A 162 -14.17 16.36 15.48
N PHE A 163 -13.67 16.08 14.28
CA PHE A 163 -14.11 14.95 13.46
C PHE A 163 -14.03 13.64 14.22
N LEU A 164 -12.88 13.33 14.84
CA LEU A 164 -12.68 12.09 15.60
C LEU A 164 -13.55 12.02 16.86
N ILE A 165 -13.77 13.14 17.56
CA ILE A 165 -14.63 13.21 18.74
C ILE A 165 -16.07 12.89 18.35
N GLU A 166 -16.61 13.57 17.35
CA GLU A 166 -17.99 13.35 16.91
C GLU A 166 -18.20 11.96 16.31
N LEU A 167 -17.22 11.45 15.55
CA LEU A 167 -17.29 10.11 14.96
C LEU A 167 -17.36 9.00 16.01
N ARG A 168 -16.70 9.19 17.15
CA ARG A 168 -16.70 8.25 18.27
C ARG A 168 -17.84 8.47 19.25
N SER A 169 -18.58 9.56 19.11
CA SER A 169 -19.70 9.85 19.99
C SER A 169 -20.88 8.93 19.67
N ASP A 170 -21.56 8.46 20.70
CA ASP A 170 -22.82 7.72 20.57
C ASP A 170 -24.01 8.66 20.26
N THR A 171 -23.77 9.95 19.99
CA THR A 171 -24.86 10.89 19.72
C THR A 171 -25.52 10.52 18.39
N PRO A 172 -26.86 10.42 18.34
CA PRO A 172 -27.55 10.09 17.09
C PRO A 172 -27.36 11.21 16.05
N GLU A 173 -27.30 12.45 16.50
CA GLU A 173 -27.09 13.64 15.67
C GLU A 173 -25.60 13.98 15.57
N LEU A 174 -25.16 14.26 14.33
CA LEU A 174 -23.83 14.77 14.02
C LEU A 174 -23.93 16.27 13.75
N SER A 175 -22.85 17.01 13.96
CA SER A 175 -22.85 18.43 13.64
C SER A 175 -23.06 18.67 12.14
N THR A 176 -23.60 19.84 11.79
CA THR A 176 -23.72 20.24 10.38
C THR A 176 -22.38 20.21 9.64
N PRO A 177 -21.26 20.73 10.21
CA PRO A 177 -19.94 20.62 9.59
C PRO A 177 -19.51 19.17 9.31
N LEU A 178 -19.70 18.25 10.26
CA LEU A 178 -19.35 16.84 10.04
C LEU A 178 -20.19 16.20 8.93
N THR A 179 -21.49 16.46 8.96
CA THR A 179 -22.43 15.95 7.96
C THR A 179 -22.03 16.40 6.55
N ASN A 180 -21.77 17.70 6.39
CA ASN A 180 -21.32 18.27 5.13
C ASN A 180 -19.97 17.68 4.69
N HIS A 181 -19.03 17.52 5.63
CA HIS A 181 -17.72 16.95 5.33
C HIS A 181 -17.82 15.50 4.84
N ILE A 182 -18.55 14.62 5.55
CA ILE A 182 -18.75 13.22 5.16
C ILE A 182 -19.44 13.15 3.79
N LEU A 183 -20.46 13.97 3.55
CA LEU A 183 -21.16 14.01 2.26
C LEU A 183 -20.22 14.44 1.13
N CYS A 184 -19.42 15.48 1.34
CA CYS A 184 -18.41 15.93 0.38
C CYS A 184 -17.43 14.80 0.06
N PHE A 185 -16.86 14.18 1.10
CA PHE A 185 -15.88 13.11 0.96
C PHE A 185 -16.46 11.93 0.20
N ALA A 186 -17.64 11.43 0.60
CA ALA A 186 -18.29 10.28 -0.03
C ALA A 186 -18.57 10.51 -1.52
N LYS A 187 -19.04 11.70 -1.91
CA LYS A 187 -19.28 12.04 -3.32
C LYS A 187 -17.98 12.11 -4.11
N LYS A 188 -16.99 12.84 -3.59
CA LYS A 188 -15.72 13.08 -4.27
C LYS A 188 -14.82 11.84 -4.35
N SER A 189 -14.92 10.94 -3.37
CA SER A 189 -14.24 9.64 -3.38
C SER A 189 -14.94 8.59 -4.26
N LYS A 190 -16.12 8.94 -4.80
CA LYS A 190 -17.02 8.08 -5.59
C LYS A 190 -17.65 6.93 -4.81
N MET A 191 -17.62 6.96 -3.48
CA MET A 191 -18.40 6.03 -2.64
C MET A 191 -19.90 6.31 -2.72
N MET A 192 -20.26 7.53 -3.10
CA MET A 192 -21.62 7.98 -3.34
C MET A 192 -21.67 8.72 -4.69
N ASN A 193 -22.71 8.50 -5.46
CA ASN A 193 -22.92 9.20 -6.72
C ASN A 193 -23.61 10.57 -6.50
N GLU A 194 -23.92 11.29 -7.59
CA GLU A 194 -24.57 12.60 -7.47
C GLU A 194 -26.02 12.54 -6.97
N ASP A 195 -26.74 11.43 -7.23
CA ASP A 195 -28.13 11.24 -6.77
C ASP A 195 -28.24 10.85 -5.29
N GLY A 196 -27.10 10.64 -4.62
CA GLY A 196 -27.01 10.29 -3.20
C GLY A 196 -27.05 8.79 -2.93
N LYS A 197 -27.08 7.94 -3.95
CA LYS A 197 -26.94 6.48 -3.80
C LYS A 197 -25.48 6.08 -3.70
N LEU A 198 -25.27 4.97 -2.99
CA LEU A 198 -23.96 4.40 -2.75
C LEU A 198 -23.47 3.59 -3.94
N ASP A 199 -22.18 3.71 -4.21
CA ASP A 199 -21.46 2.81 -5.09
C ASP A 199 -20.91 1.64 -4.26
N VAL A 200 -21.73 0.58 -4.13
CA VAL A 200 -21.38 -0.62 -3.35
C VAL A 200 -20.15 -1.30 -3.93
N SER A 201 -19.97 -1.27 -5.26
CA SER A 201 -18.77 -1.81 -5.91
C SER A 201 -17.50 -1.08 -5.45
N MET A 202 -17.50 0.25 -5.46
CA MET A 202 -16.37 1.06 -4.99
C MET A 202 -16.03 0.78 -3.51
N ILE A 203 -17.06 0.67 -2.67
CA ILE A 203 -16.88 0.34 -1.24
C ILE A 203 -16.24 -1.05 -1.07
N LYS A 204 -16.72 -2.06 -1.80
CA LYS A 204 -16.14 -3.41 -1.76
C LYS A 204 -14.70 -3.44 -2.27
N GLU A 205 -14.39 -2.67 -3.30
CA GLU A 205 -13.04 -2.51 -3.83
C GLU A 205 -12.10 -1.90 -2.79
N ASP A 206 -12.52 -0.84 -2.11
CA ASP A 206 -11.76 -0.24 -1.01
C ASP A 206 -11.53 -1.23 0.14
N LEU A 207 -12.57 -1.93 0.61
CA LEU A 207 -12.42 -2.94 1.66
C LEU A 207 -11.46 -4.07 1.25
N LYS A 208 -11.51 -4.51 -0.01
CA LYS A 208 -10.57 -5.50 -0.54
C LYS A 208 -9.14 -4.98 -0.54
N LEU A 209 -8.95 -3.74 -0.96
CA LEU A 209 -7.66 -3.07 -0.95
C LEU A 209 -7.09 -2.94 0.47
N PHE A 210 -7.96 -2.75 1.44
CA PHE A 210 -7.65 -2.74 2.87
C PHE A 210 -7.41 -4.14 3.48
N GLY A 211 -7.49 -5.21 2.68
CA GLY A 211 -7.12 -6.55 3.09
C GLY A 211 -8.22 -7.33 3.82
N TYR A 212 -9.47 -6.86 3.80
CA TYR A 212 -10.59 -7.65 4.33
C TYR A 212 -10.82 -8.88 3.44
N PRO A 213 -11.08 -10.06 4.02
CA PRO A 213 -11.38 -11.26 3.24
C PRO A 213 -12.78 -11.17 2.61
N ASP A 214 -12.99 -11.82 1.45
CA ASP A 214 -14.22 -11.68 0.64
C ASP A 214 -15.51 -11.96 1.45
N ASN A 215 -15.49 -12.94 2.34
CA ASN A 215 -16.63 -13.26 3.21
C ASN A 215 -16.94 -12.16 4.24
N GLU A 216 -15.93 -11.43 4.71
CA GLU A 216 -16.13 -10.26 5.58
C GLU A 216 -16.60 -9.05 4.77
N ILE A 217 -16.07 -8.84 3.57
CA ILE A 217 -16.51 -7.76 2.68
C ILE A 217 -18.01 -7.89 2.39
N ASP A 218 -18.49 -9.09 2.09
CA ASP A 218 -19.91 -9.32 1.84
C ASP A 218 -20.77 -9.12 3.09
N ASN A 219 -20.27 -9.51 4.26
CA ASN A 219 -20.94 -9.29 5.54
C ASN A 219 -21.01 -7.80 5.91
N ILE A 220 -19.90 -7.05 5.76
CA ILE A 220 -19.85 -5.60 6.00
C ILE A 220 -20.72 -4.88 4.98
N GLY A 221 -20.64 -5.25 3.70
CA GLY A 221 -21.50 -4.72 2.65
C GLY A 221 -22.98 -4.96 2.95
N THR A 222 -23.33 -6.15 3.41
CA THR A 222 -24.71 -6.47 3.83
C THR A 222 -25.14 -5.60 5.02
N LYS A 223 -24.36 -5.59 6.10
CA LYS A 223 -24.72 -4.88 7.34
C LYS A 223 -24.71 -3.36 7.20
N CYS A 224 -23.67 -2.81 6.60
CA CYS A 224 -23.53 -1.36 6.50
C CYS A 224 -24.30 -0.79 5.31
N VAL A 225 -24.35 -1.49 4.18
CA VAL A 225 -24.97 -0.94 2.96
C VAL A 225 -26.42 -1.37 2.83
N GLN A 226 -26.74 -2.66 2.93
CA GLN A 226 -28.12 -3.11 2.65
C GLN A 226 -29.12 -2.65 3.73
N GLU A 227 -28.71 -2.60 5.00
CA GLU A 227 -29.58 -2.11 6.09
C GLU A 227 -29.92 -0.62 5.94
N HIS A 228 -29.09 0.14 5.21
CA HIS A 228 -29.22 1.59 5.08
C HIS A 228 -29.54 2.07 3.66
N ILE A 229 -29.67 1.17 2.68
CA ILE A 229 -29.90 1.55 1.27
C ILE A 229 -31.25 2.26 1.04
N HIS A 230 -32.20 2.07 1.95
CA HIS A 230 -33.52 2.70 1.91
C HIS A 230 -33.63 3.95 2.78
N ASP A 231 -32.56 4.32 3.49
CA ASP A 231 -32.52 5.54 4.28
C ASP A 231 -32.56 6.78 3.38
N SER A 232 -32.99 7.92 3.95
CA SER A 232 -32.99 9.17 3.22
C SER A 232 -31.58 9.49 2.72
N LYS A 233 -31.47 10.01 1.50
CA LYS A 233 -30.21 10.48 0.90
C LYS A 233 -29.41 11.43 1.81
N ASP A 234 -30.12 12.16 2.68
CA ASP A 234 -29.54 13.14 3.60
C ASP A 234 -28.90 12.51 4.85
N THR A 235 -29.13 11.23 5.13
CA THR A 235 -28.62 10.55 6.34
C THR A 235 -27.90 9.23 6.08
N VAL A 236 -28.07 8.64 4.88
CA VAL A 236 -27.45 7.35 4.52
C VAL A 236 -25.92 7.38 4.62
N HIS A 237 -25.28 8.47 4.20
CA HIS A 237 -23.82 8.64 4.31
C HIS A 237 -23.33 8.61 5.75
N LEU A 238 -24.07 9.22 6.69
CA LEU A 238 -23.69 9.25 8.11
C LEU A 238 -23.79 7.86 8.75
N LYS A 239 -24.88 7.14 8.47
CA LYS A 239 -25.10 5.79 9.02
C LYS A 239 -24.07 4.80 8.51
N LEU A 240 -23.74 4.86 7.22
CA LEU A 240 -22.64 4.07 6.66
C LEU A 240 -21.31 4.40 7.31
N PHE A 241 -20.98 5.68 7.41
CA PHE A 241 -19.69 6.11 7.92
C PHE A 241 -19.52 5.66 9.38
N LYS A 242 -20.57 5.76 10.20
CA LYS A 242 -20.62 5.18 11.55
C LYS A 242 -20.59 3.65 11.57
N CYS A 243 -21.15 2.99 10.56
CA CYS A 243 -21.10 1.53 10.47
C CYS A 243 -19.67 1.07 10.13
N PHE A 244 -19.05 1.65 9.09
CA PHE A 244 -17.66 1.37 8.69
C PHE A 244 -16.65 1.72 9.79
N SER A 245 -16.89 2.76 10.58
CA SER A 245 -15.99 3.13 11.67
C SER A 245 -15.85 2.05 12.74
N LYS A 246 -16.88 1.19 12.93
CA LYS A 246 -16.80 0.01 13.81
C LYS A 246 -15.82 -1.04 13.29
N TYR A 247 -15.59 -1.08 11.98
CA TYR A 247 -14.66 -2.02 11.33
C TYR A 247 -13.27 -1.41 11.12
N TRP A 248 -13.13 -0.07 11.11
CA TRP A 248 -11.84 0.60 10.92
C TRP A 248 -10.77 0.32 11.99
N HIS A 249 -11.16 -0.24 13.15
CA HIS A 249 -10.21 -0.67 14.18
C HIS A 249 -9.21 -1.73 13.70
N TYR A 250 -9.48 -2.44 12.60
CA TYR A 250 -8.55 -3.42 12.03
C TYR A 250 -7.46 -2.80 11.15
N LEU A 251 -7.64 -1.56 10.70
CA LEU A 251 -6.70 -0.87 9.82
C LEU A 251 -5.67 0.00 10.55
N TYR A 252 -5.92 0.29 11.81
CA TYR A 252 -4.97 0.95 12.71
C TYR A 252 -4.43 -0.11 13.68
N ILE A 253 -3.40 -0.84 13.27
CA ILE A 253 -2.60 -1.59 14.26
C ILE A 253 -1.98 -0.53 15.17
N PRO A 254 -2.24 -0.56 16.49
CA PRO A 254 -1.60 0.38 17.39
C PRO A 254 -0.09 0.22 17.23
N SER A 255 0.59 1.31 16.90
CA SER A 255 2.03 1.39 17.08
C SER A 255 2.32 1.14 18.55
N SER A 256 2.71 -0.10 18.88
CA SER A 256 3.34 -0.43 20.16
C SER A 256 4.72 0.22 20.22
#